data_AF-A0A699QVT7-F1
#
_entry.id   AF-A0A699QVT7-F1
#
_cell.length_a   1.000
_cell.length_b   1.000
_cell.length_c   1.000
_cell.angle_alpha   90.00
_cell.angle_beta   90.00
_cell.angle_gamma   90.00
#
_symmetry.space_group_name_H-M   'P 1'
#
loop_
_entity.id
_entity.type
_entity.pdbx_description
1 polymer ?
#
loop_
_entity_poly.entity_id
_entity_poly.type
_entity_poly.pdbx_seq_one_letter_code
_entity_poly.pdbx_strand_id
1 'polypeptide(L)'
;MSINIHKSHLFGIEDSDVSVSEAANRIGCSVMKAPLWYFGIMVGGNMSLVKEWDESIAKLKKKLSKWKLKTLSVGGRLTLLKAVLGSIPIYNMSLFKVPKQVLNSMERMRMNFFNGVQEGERKIAWVKWSKVLASKKFGGLGVSSFFALNKVLTLLKSDGFFHLLFFNLEYYN
;
A
#
# COMPACT_ATOMS: atom_id res chain seq x y z
N MET A 1 10.91 -5.27 30.18
CA MET A 1 10.24 -4.44 29.14
C MET A 1 9.03 -3.77 29.80
N SER A 2 9.03 -2.45 29.95
CA SER A 2 7.96 -1.71 30.64
C SER A 2 6.92 -1.24 29.61
N ILE A 3 5.65 -1.62 29.78
CA ILE A 3 4.55 -1.23 28.90
C ILE A 3 3.95 0.09 29.39
N ASN A 4 3.79 1.08 28.51
CA ASN A 4 3.14 2.35 28.84
C ASN A 4 1.62 2.22 28.67
N ILE A 5 0.93 1.92 29.78
CA ILE A 5 -0.50 1.62 29.80
C ILE A 5 -1.36 2.77 29.25
N HIS A 6 -0.95 4.03 29.43
CA HIS A 6 -1.69 5.21 28.93
C HIS A 6 -1.66 5.37 27.41
N LYS A 7 -0.70 4.74 26.73
CA LYS A 7 -0.61 4.71 25.26
C LYS A 7 -1.03 3.36 24.68
N SER A 8 -1.33 2.38 25.53
CA SER A 8 -1.72 1.03 25.15
C SER A 8 -3.24 0.91 25.12
N HIS A 9 -3.73 0.22 24.10
CA HIS A 9 -5.13 -0.10 23.95
C HIS A 9 -5.28 -1.59 23.63
N LEU A 10 -6.33 -2.21 24.16
CA LEU A 10 -6.65 -3.60 23.86
C LEU A 10 -7.65 -3.66 22.70
N PHE A 11 -7.37 -4.53 21.74
CA PHE A 11 -8.23 -4.79 20.59
C PHE A 11 -8.50 -6.30 20.50
N GLY A 12 -9.77 -6.68 20.54
CA GLY A 12 -10.19 -8.08 20.36
C GLY A 12 -10.40 -8.40 18.89
N ILE A 13 -9.80 -9.49 18.43
CA ILE A 13 -10.08 -10.05 17.10
C ILE A 13 -11.05 -11.22 17.31
N GLU A 14 -12.28 -11.07 16.83
CA GLU A 14 -13.34 -12.11 16.88
C GLU A 14 -13.82 -12.52 18.30
N ASP A 15 -13.39 -11.83 19.35
CA ASP A 15 -13.84 -12.05 20.72
C ASP A 15 -15.08 -11.23 21.09
N SER A 16 -15.84 -11.71 22.08
CA SER A 16 -16.97 -10.94 22.63
C SER A 16 -16.47 -9.64 23.32
N ASP A 17 -17.17 -8.53 23.08
CA ASP A 17 -16.88 -7.22 23.69
C ASP A 17 -16.70 -7.29 25.23
N VAL A 18 -17.37 -8.27 25.86
CA VAL A 18 -17.31 -8.53 27.31
C VAL A 18 -15.94 -9.07 27.74
N SER A 19 -15.42 -10.08 27.04
CA SER A 19 -14.12 -10.68 27.33
C SER A 19 -12.98 -9.67 27.16
N VAL A 20 -13.05 -8.87 26.09
CA VAL A 20 -12.04 -7.84 25.80
C VAL A 20 -12.07 -6.74 26.85
N SER A 21 -13.26 -6.32 27.31
CA SER A 21 -13.39 -5.33 28.38
C SER A 21 -12.80 -5.83 29.70
N GLU A 22 -13.06 -7.08 30.06
CA GLU A 22 -12.54 -7.67 31.28
C GLU A 22 -11.01 -7.78 31.25
N ALA A 23 -10.43 -8.22 30.13
CA ALA A 23 -9.00 -8.26 29.93
C ALA A 23 -8.35 -6.86 29.97
N ALA A 24 -8.98 -5.86 29.35
CA ALA A 24 -8.49 -4.49 29.36
C ALA A 24 -8.48 -3.90 30.79
N ASN A 25 -9.53 -4.18 31.58
CA ASN A 25 -9.59 -3.79 32.98
C ASN A 25 -8.49 -4.45 33.83
N ARG A 26 -8.17 -5.72 33.58
CA ARG A 26 -7.07 -6.43 34.27
C ARG A 26 -5.69 -5.86 33.93
N ILE A 27 -5.50 -5.38 32.70
CA ILE A 27 -4.25 -4.77 32.23
C ILE A 27 -4.19 -3.27 32.60
N GLY A 28 -5.34 -2.65 32.90
CA GLY A 28 -5.46 -1.21 33.19
C GLY A 28 -5.47 -0.33 31.93
N CYS A 29 -5.67 -0.90 30.74
CA CYS A 29 -5.70 -0.19 29.47
C CYS A 29 -7.13 0.02 28.95
N SER A 30 -7.31 0.89 27.95
CA SER A 30 -8.64 1.13 27.36
C SER A 30 -8.90 0.21 26.16
N VAL A 31 -10.17 -0.15 25.97
CA VAL A 31 -10.62 -0.98 24.83
C VAL A 31 -10.77 -0.12 23.58
N MET A 32 -10.24 -0.59 22.45
CA MET A 32 -10.45 0.03 21.14
C MET A 32 -11.47 -0.79 20.32
N LYS A 33 -12.40 -0.11 19.63
CA LYS A 33 -13.41 -0.74 18.78
C LYS A 33 -13.12 -0.54 17.30
N ALA A 34 -13.35 -1.58 16.50
CA ALA A 34 -13.29 -1.49 15.04
C ALA A 34 -14.59 -0.88 14.46
N PRO A 35 -14.52 -0.22 13.28
CA PRO A 35 -13.32 0.04 12.50
C PRO A 35 -12.51 1.24 13.01
N LEU A 36 -11.18 1.13 13.03
CA LEU A 36 -10.28 2.16 13.55
C LEU A 36 -9.09 2.40 12.63
N TRP A 37 -8.51 3.60 12.65
CA TRP A 37 -7.33 3.93 11.86
C TRP A 37 -6.05 3.60 12.63
N TYR A 38 -5.28 2.65 12.12
CA TYR A 38 -3.97 2.28 12.66
C TYR A 38 -2.92 2.32 11.54
N PHE A 39 -1.85 3.09 11.75
CA PHE A 39 -0.80 3.33 10.75
C PHE A 39 -1.31 3.74 9.34
N GLY A 40 -2.43 4.47 9.27
CA GLY A 40 -3.02 4.90 8.00
C GLY A 40 -3.68 3.78 7.20
N ILE A 41 -4.21 2.78 7.91
CA ILE A 41 -5.09 1.72 7.40
C ILE A 41 -6.31 1.61 8.33
N MET A 42 -7.48 1.35 7.76
CA MET A 42 -8.67 1.03 8.53
C MET A 42 -8.67 -0.44 8.98
N VAL A 43 -8.35 -0.69 10.25
CA VAL A 43 -8.42 -2.00 10.89
C VAL A 43 -9.87 -2.34 11.18
N GLY A 44 -10.30 -3.55 10.80
CA GLY A 44 -11.70 -3.99 10.88
C GLY A 44 -12.60 -3.44 9.76
N GLY A 45 -12.03 -2.73 8.79
CA GLY A 45 -12.72 -2.34 7.56
C GLY A 45 -12.82 -3.47 6.54
N ASN A 46 -13.83 -3.42 5.67
CA ASN A 46 -13.94 -4.35 4.55
C ASN A 46 -13.07 -3.90 3.37
N MET A 47 -11.79 -4.29 3.39
CA MET A 47 -10.80 -3.93 2.37
C MET A 47 -11.06 -4.54 0.98
N SER A 48 -12.11 -5.35 0.80
CA SER A 48 -12.60 -5.74 -0.53
C SER A 48 -13.42 -4.63 -1.22
N LEU A 49 -13.84 -3.60 -0.48
CA LEU A 49 -14.57 -2.46 -1.01
C LEU A 49 -13.61 -1.42 -1.58
N VAL A 50 -14.00 -0.81 -2.70
CA VAL A 50 -13.19 0.23 -3.38
C VAL A 50 -12.96 1.45 -2.50
N LYS A 51 -13.99 1.90 -1.76
CA LYS A 51 -13.94 3.12 -0.91
C LYS A 51 -12.84 3.08 0.15
N GLU A 52 -12.50 1.90 0.66
CA GLU A 52 -11.48 1.74 1.70
C GLU A 52 -10.06 2.03 1.18
N TRP A 53 -9.89 2.06 -0.15
CA TRP A 53 -8.61 2.38 -0.78
C TRP A 53 -8.48 3.86 -1.16
N ASP A 54 -9.50 4.70 -0.91
CA ASP A 54 -9.49 6.11 -1.29
C ASP A 54 -8.35 6.87 -0.64
N GLU A 55 -8.02 6.57 0.62
CA GLU A 55 -6.90 7.20 1.31
C GLU A 55 -5.54 6.82 0.68
N SER A 56 -5.40 5.55 0.25
CA SER A 56 -4.20 5.07 -0.46
C SER A 56 -4.04 5.77 -1.80
N ILE A 57 -5.14 5.93 -2.52
CA ILE A 57 -5.19 6.66 -3.79
C ILE A 57 -4.88 8.14 -3.55
N ALA A 58 -5.43 8.76 -2.51
CA ALA A 58 -5.19 10.14 -2.14
C ALA A 58 -3.70 10.38 -1.80
N LYS A 59 -3.05 9.46 -1.09
CA LYS A 59 -1.60 9.50 -0.83
C LYS A 59 -0.78 9.51 -2.13
N LEU A 60 -1.13 8.66 -3.11
CA LEU A 60 -0.50 8.66 -4.43
C LEU A 60 -0.73 10.00 -5.16
N LYS A 61 -1.98 10.47 -5.23
CA LYS A 61 -2.32 11.77 -5.85
C LYS A 61 -1.56 12.94 -5.22
N LYS A 62 -1.47 12.97 -3.89
CA LYS A 62 -0.74 14.00 -3.13
C LYS A 62 0.76 14.01 -3.42
N LYS A 63 1.36 12.85 -3.72
CA LYS A 63 2.78 12.79 -4.16
C LYS A 63 2.93 13.27 -5.60
N LEU A 64 2.02 12.87 -6.47
CA LEU A 64 1.99 13.30 -7.87
C LEU A 64 1.81 14.82 -8.01
N SER A 65 0.92 15.43 -7.22
CA SER A 65 0.68 16.89 -7.27
C SER A 65 1.89 17.72 -6.85
N LYS A 66 2.75 17.18 -5.98
CA LYS A 66 4.00 17.86 -5.57
C LYS A 66 5.07 17.88 -6.65
N TRP A 67 5.00 16.97 -7.62
CA TRP A 67 6.04 16.85 -8.64
C TRP A 67 5.68 17.62 -9.89
N LYS A 68 6.50 18.62 -10.22
CA LYS A 68 6.40 19.37 -11.48
C LYS A 68 6.85 18.50 -12.64
N LEU A 69 5.93 17.73 -13.23
CA LEU A 69 6.18 16.80 -14.34
C LEU A 69 7.01 17.39 -15.49
N LYS A 70 6.80 18.67 -15.82
CA LYS A 70 7.52 19.38 -16.89
C LYS A 70 9.01 19.60 -16.60
N THR A 71 9.43 19.51 -15.34
CA THR A 71 10.83 19.68 -14.91
C THR A 71 11.60 18.36 -14.79
N LEU A 72 10.92 17.23 -14.88
CA LEU A 72 11.52 15.91 -14.69
C LEU A 72 11.87 15.26 -16.02
N SER A 73 13.12 14.79 -16.13
CA SER A 73 13.54 13.93 -17.24
C SER A 73 12.80 12.59 -17.22
N VAL A 74 12.77 11.89 -18.35
CA VAL A 74 12.16 10.54 -18.45
C VAL A 74 12.79 9.58 -17.43
N GLY A 75 14.11 9.65 -17.25
CA GLY A 75 14.83 8.87 -16.23
C GLY A 75 14.42 9.25 -14.81
N GLY A 76 14.29 10.54 -14.50
CA GLY A 76 13.83 11.01 -13.18
C GLY A 76 12.41 10.53 -12.86
N ARG A 77 11.50 10.57 -13.84
CA ARG A 77 10.14 10.01 -13.71
C ARG A 77 10.18 8.50 -13.49
N LEU A 78 11.02 7.76 -14.21
CA LEU A 78 11.18 6.32 -13.99
C LEU A 78 11.66 5.99 -12.58
N THR A 79 12.66 6.73 -12.08
CA THR A 79 13.22 6.53 -10.74
C THR A 79 12.18 6.80 -9.65
N LEU A 80 11.48 7.94 -9.71
CA LEU A 80 10.41 8.28 -8.75
C LEU A 80 9.26 7.29 -8.80
N LEU A 81 8.92 6.81 -10.00
CA LEU A 81 7.87 5.82 -10.19
C LEU A 81 8.19 4.48 -9.53
N LYS A 82 9.45 4.07 -9.54
CA LYS A 82 9.91 2.85 -8.87
C LYS A 82 10.07 3.04 -7.36
N ALA A 83 10.83 4.05 -6.97
CA ALA A 83 11.23 4.25 -5.58
C ALA A 83 10.09 4.75 -4.68
N VAL A 84 9.20 5.60 -5.22
CA VAL A 84 8.15 6.26 -4.43
C VAL A 84 6.76 5.76 -4.78
N LEU A 85 6.33 5.87 -6.04
CA LEU A 85 4.97 5.44 -6.39
C LEU A 85 4.79 3.93 -6.25
N GLY A 86 5.85 3.16 -6.54
CA GLY A 86 5.86 1.72 -6.40
C GLY A 86 5.75 1.25 -4.95
N SER A 87 6.32 2.00 -3.99
CA SER A 87 6.43 1.58 -2.57
C SER A 87 5.23 1.98 -1.72
N ILE A 88 4.57 3.10 -2.03
CA ILE A 88 3.45 3.64 -1.23
C ILE A 88 2.33 2.62 -0.95
N PRO A 89 1.77 1.90 -1.94
CA PRO A 89 0.68 0.97 -1.68
C PRO A 89 1.17 -0.41 -1.19
N ILE A 90 2.47 -0.70 -1.16
CA ILE A 90 2.99 -2.06 -0.87
C ILE A 90 2.53 -2.57 0.49
N TYR A 91 2.60 -1.72 1.51
CA TYR A 91 2.18 -2.09 2.86
C TYR A 91 0.71 -2.56 2.88
N ASN A 92 -0.20 -1.76 2.31
CA ASN A 92 -1.63 -2.10 2.25
C ASN A 92 -1.89 -3.34 1.37
N MET A 93 -1.17 -3.48 0.24
CA MET A 93 -1.26 -4.65 -0.65
C MET A 93 -0.72 -5.94 -0.03
N SER A 94 0.18 -5.83 0.96
CA SER A 94 0.72 -6.98 1.69
C SER A 94 -0.28 -7.54 2.71
N LEU A 95 -1.16 -6.67 3.22
CA LEU A 95 -2.15 -7.04 4.22
C LEU A 95 -3.45 -7.54 3.58
N PHE A 96 -3.86 -6.94 2.46
CA PHE A 96 -5.16 -7.19 1.84
C PHE A 96 -5.07 -7.46 0.33
N LYS A 97 -6.00 -8.28 -0.16
CA LYS A 97 -6.24 -8.45 -1.59
C LYS A 97 -6.92 -7.19 -2.13
N VAL A 98 -6.32 -6.57 -3.16
CA VAL A 98 -6.79 -5.29 -3.67
C VAL A 98 -7.87 -5.50 -4.74
N PRO A 99 -8.97 -4.74 -4.72
CA PRO A 99 -9.96 -4.77 -5.79
C PRO A 99 -9.34 -4.40 -7.14
N LYS A 100 -9.71 -5.12 -8.20
CA LYS A 100 -9.18 -4.90 -9.56
C LYS A 100 -9.33 -3.45 -10.04
N GLN A 101 -10.44 -2.81 -9.69
CA GLN A 101 -10.72 -1.41 -10.03
C GLN A 101 -9.71 -0.45 -9.39
N VAL A 102 -9.32 -0.70 -8.13
CA VAL A 102 -8.31 0.10 -7.43
C VAL A 102 -6.94 -0.09 -8.09
N LEU A 103 -6.55 -1.33 -8.40
CA LEU A 103 -5.31 -1.63 -9.12
C LEU A 103 -5.24 -0.91 -10.48
N ASN A 104 -6.34 -0.95 -11.25
CA ASN A 104 -6.46 -0.22 -12.52
C ASN A 104 -6.26 1.29 -12.33
N SER A 105 -6.86 1.87 -11.29
CA SER A 105 -6.75 3.30 -10.99
C SER A 105 -5.30 3.68 -10.66
N MET A 106 -4.65 2.92 -9.78
CA MET A 106 -3.26 3.15 -9.39
C MET A 106 -2.27 2.97 -10.56
N GLU A 107 -2.46 1.94 -11.39
CA GLU A 107 -1.66 1.70 -12.60
C GLU A 107 -1.83 2.83 -13.63
N ARG A 108 -3.07 3.33 -13.82
CA ARG A 108 -3.32 4.48 -14.68
C ARG A 108 -2.59 5.73 -14.20
N MET A 109 -2.56 5.99 -12.89
CA MET A 109 -1.81 7.12 -12.33
C MET A 109 -0.31 7.00 -12.59
N ARG A 110 0.26 5.81 -12.41
CA ARG A 110 1.68 5.52 -12.71
C ARG A 110 2.00 5.71 -14.19
N MET A 111 1.13 5.19 -15.07
CA MET A 111 1.26 5.33 -16.51
C MET A 111 1.22 6.80 -16.95
N ASN A 112 0.25 7.57 -16.44
CA ASN A 112 0.10 8.98 -16.75
C ASN A 112 1.32 9.79 -16.28
N PHE A 113 1.80 9.52 -15.05
CA PHE A 113 2.99 10.15 -14.51
C PHE A 113 4.22 9.87 -15.39
N PHE A 114 4.47 8.61 -15.77
CA PHE A 114 5.62 8.25 -16.59
C PHE A 114 5.61 8.96 -17.96
N ASN A 115 4.45 8.95 -18.62
CA ASN A 115 4.24 9.63 -19.90
C ASN A 115 4.16 11.16 -19.78
N GLY A 116 4.24 11.73 -18.57
CA GLY A 116 4.21 13.17 -18.35
C GLY A 116 2.86 13.83 -18.67
N VAL A 117 1.78 13.06 -18.51
CA VAL A 117 0.39 13.50 -18.67
C VAL A 117 -0.04 14.18 -17.36
N GLN A 118 -0.38 15.47 -17.43
CA GLN A 118 -0.98 16.21 -16.31
C GLN A 118 -2.52 16.12 -16.36
N GLU A 119 -3.16 16.39 -15.23
CA GLU A 119 -4.62 16.43 -15.14
C GLU A 119 -5.17 17.50 -16.10
N GLY A 120 -6.09 17.11 -16.98
CA GLY A 120 -6.63 17.96 -18.04
C GLY A 120 -5.80 18.04 -19.34
N GLU A 121 -4.57 17.53 -19.38
CA GLU A 121 -3.76 17.47 -20.61
C GLU A 121 -3.96 16.10 -21.30
N ARG A 122 -4.21 16.11 -22.62
CA ARG A 122 -4.15 14.88 -23.45
C ARG A 122 -2.81 14.84 -24.17
N LYS A 123 -1.91 13.96 -23.73
CA LYS A 123 -0.62 13.70 -24.40
C LYS A 123 -0.58 12.31 -25.00
N ILE A 124 0.12 12.18 -26.11
CA ILE A 124 0.44 10.90 -26.73
C ILE A 124 1.35 10.12 -25.77
N ALA A 125 0.99 8.87 -25.50
CA ALA A 125 1.84 7.96 -24.75
C ALA A 125 3.02 7.52 -25.63
N TRP A 126 4.21 8.04 -25.34
CA TRP A 126 5.43 7.71 -26.09
C TRP A 126 5.89 6.27 -25.89
N VAL A 127 5.56 5.68 -24.73
CA VAL A 127 5.95 4.30 -24.40
C VAL A 127 4.71 3.53 -23.96
N LYS A 128 4.47 2.39 -24.62
CA LYS A 128 3.43 1.43 -24.22
C LYS A 128 3.68 0.99 -22.78
N TRP A 129 2.65 1.04 -21.93
CA TRP A 129 2.76 0.70 -20.52
C TRP A 129 3.27 -0.74 -20.30
N SER A 130 2.88 -1.68 -21.16
CA SER A 130 3.39 -3.06 -21.14
C SER A 130 4.92 -3.15 -21.28
N LYS A 131 5.54 -2.27 -22.09
CA LYS A 131 7.00 -2.21 -22.23
C LYS A 131 7.68 -1.63 -20.99
N VAL A 132 7.01 -0.70 -20.30
CA VAL A 132 7.50 -0.16 -19.02
C VAL A 132 7.53 -1.25 -17.95
N LEU A 133 6.47 -2.08 -17.90
CA LEU A 133 6.34 -3.17 -16.96
C LEU A 133 7.25 -4.38 -17.25
N ALA A 134 7.55 -4.64 -18.53
CA ALA A 134 8.40 -5.75 -18.94
C ALA A 134 9.79 -5.67 -18.30
N SER A 135 10.39 -6.84 -18.03
CA SER A 135 11.72 -6.89 -17.41
C SER A 135 12.80 -6.33 -18.34
N LYS A 136 13.92 -5.87 -17.75
CA LYS A 136 15.07 -5.39 -18.53
C LYS A 136 15.64 -6.47 -19.45
N LYS A 137 15.56 -7.75 -19.06
CA LYS A 137 16.01 -8.90 -19.87
C LYS A 137 15.25 -8.99 -21.20
N PHE A 138 14.00 -8.56 -21.23
CA PHE A 138 13.14 -8.55 -22.43
C PHE A 138 13.03 -7.16 -23.06
N GLY A 139 14.01 -6.27 -22.83
CA GLY A 139 14.03 -4.91 -23.42
C GLY A 139 12.99 -3.93 -22.84
N GLY A 140 12.44 -4.24 -21.66
CA GLY A 140 11.55 -3.36 -20.91
C GLY A 140 12.25 -2.51 -19.87
N LEU A 141 11.49 -1.72 -19.11
CA LEU A 141 12.04 -0.82 -18.08
C LEU A 141 12.10 -1.44 -16.69
N GLY A 142 11.55 -2.64 -16.48
CA GLY A 142 11.61 -3.39 -15.22
C GLY A 142 10.84 -2.70 -14.10
N VAL A 143 9.63 -2.23 -14.40
CA VAL A 143 8.70 -1.69 -13.40
C VAL A 143 7.75 -2.81 -12.96
N SER A 144 7.67 -3.08 -11.65
CA SER A 144 6.74 -4.08 -11.13
C SER A 144 5.28 -3.63 -11.31
N SER A 145 4.47 -4.51 -11.90
CA SER A 145 3.02 -4.36 -12.03
C SER A 145 2.33 -4.56 -10.68
N PHE A 146 1.40 -3.68 -10.31
CA PHE A 146 0.60 -3.84 -9.10
C PHE A 146 -0.30 -5.08 -9.14
N PHE A 147 -0.71 -5.53 -10.32
CA PHE A 147 -1.42 -6.81 -10.45
C PHE A 147 -0.53 -7.99 -10.04
N ALA A 148 0.71 -8.01 -10.53
CA ALA A 148 1.66 -9.05 -10.19
C ALA A 148 2.06 -8.98 -8.71
N LEU A 149 2.36 -7.77 -8.21
CA LEU A 149 2.70 -7.55 -6.81
C LEU A 149 1.58 -7.98 -5.87
N ASN A 150 0.34 -7.55 -6.09
CA ASN A 150 -0.75 -7.95 -5.20
C ASN A 150 -0.97 -9.47 -5.22
N LYS A 151 -0.89 -10.11 -6.39
CA LYS A 151 -0.98 -11.57 -6.47
C LYS A 151 0.12 -12.25 -5.66
N VAL A 152 1.37 -11.86 -5.85
CA VAL A 152 2.53 -12.43 -5.13
C VAL A 152 2.40 -12.21 -3.63
N LEU A 153 2.08 -10.99 -3.19
CA LEU A 153 1.92 -10.66 -1.78
C LEU A 153 0.76 -11.44 -1.14
N THR A 154 -0.35 -11.64 -1.85
CA THR A 154 -1.44 -12.48 -1.31
C THR A 154 -1.07 -13.95 -1.18
N LEU A 155 -0.24 -14.48 -2.08
CA LEU A 155 0.22 -15.88 -2.03
C LEU A 155 1.27 -16.10 -0.94
N LEU A 156 2.25 -15.20 -0.84
CA LEU A 156 3.25 -15.26 0.23
C LEU A 156 2.59 -15.25 1.62
N LYS A 157 1.41 -14.61 1.74
CA LYS A 157 0.64 -14.56 2.99
C LYS A 157 -0.06 -15.90 3.28
N SER A 158 -0.56 -16.60 2.26
CA SER A 158 -1.15 -17.94 2.45
C SER A 158 -0.10 -18.98 2.80
N ASP A 159 1.12 -18.81 2.33
CA ASP A 159 2.19 -19.82 2.45
C ASP A 159 3.00 -19.67 3.76
N GLY A 160 2.59 -18.81 4.68
CA GLY A 160 3.28 -18.58 5.97
C GLY A 160 4.63 -17.83 5.86
N PHE A 161 5.10 -17.54 4.65
CA PHE A 161 6.38 -16.89 4.37
C PHE A 161 6.48 -15.45 4.92
N PHE A 162 5.35 -14.76 5.07
CA PHE A 162 5.33 -13.41 5.64
C PHE A 162 5.82 -13.35 7.08
N HIS A 163 5.58 -14.40 7.88
CA HIS A 163 6.03 -14.45 9.26
C HIS A 163 7.56 -14.50 9.36
N LEU A 164 8.21 -15.18 8.39
CA LEU A 164 9.67 -15.30 8.33
C LEU A 164 10.35 -14.01 7.82
N LEU A 165 9.72 -13.29 6.88
CA LEU A 165 10.31 -12.05 6.33
C LEU A 165 10.26 -10.87 7.32
N PHE A 166 9.23 -10.76 8.15
CA PHE A 166 9.18 -9.71 9.18
C PHE A 166 10.09 -10.01 10.37
N PHE A 167 10.17 -11.26 10.83
CA PHE A 167 11.09 -11.64 11.91
C PHE A 167 12.57 -11.42 11.54
N ASN A 168 12.96 -11.70 10.30
CA ASN A 168 14.35 -11.51 9.87
C ASN A 168 14.74 -10.03 9.69
N LEU A 169 13.78 -9.12 9.48
CA LEU A 169 14.07 -7.68 9.39
C LEU A 169 14.20 -7.00 10.76
N GLU A 170 13.60 -7.56 11.81
CA GLU A 170 13.78 -7.07 13.19
C GLU A 170 15.08 -7.58 13.84
N TYR A 171 15.64 -8.69 13.37
CA TYR A 171 16.91 -9.24 13.89
C TYR A 171 18.18 -8.62 13.29
N TYR A 172 18.06 -7.70 12.33
CA TYR A 172 19.19 -7.04 11.66
C TYR A 172 19.25 -5.52 11.90
N ASN A 173 18.56 -4.98 12.91
CA ASN A 173 18.79 -3.63 13.43
C ASN A 173 19.14 -3.66 14.92
#